data_AF-A0A327J7Z2-F1
#
_entry.id   AF-A0A327J7Z2-F1
#
_cell.length_a   1.000
_cell.length_b   1.000
_cell.length_c   1.000
_cell.angle_alpha   90.00
_cell.angle_beta   90.00
_cell.angle_gamma   90.00
#
_symmetry.space_group_name_H-M   'P 1'
#
loop_
_entity.id
_entity.type
_entity.pdbx_description
1 polymer ?
#
loop_
_entity_poly.entity_id
_entity_poly.type
_entity_poly.pdbx_seq_one_letter_code
_entity_poly.pdbx_strand_id
1 'polypeptide(L)'
;MWEEIRKFILSKILKKYYYRTGKCKGCGQCCTHIYVKHFKHVLKDEKEFERLQYLHKFYSGLKIIGKDDLGLIFECTNLDPETKKCKIHFWRPGICRRYPQEELFSMGGALSDTCGYKMEPIIPFKKVLSDTEKKIK
;
A
#
# COMPACT_ATOMS: atom_id res chain seq x y z
N MET A 1 -14.41 -20.82 16.83
CA MET A 1 -14.12 -21.87 15.82
C MET A 1 -13.97 -21.29 14.42
N TRP A 2 -14.98 -20.58 13.88
CA TRP A 2 -14.93 -19.96 12.55
C TRP A 2 -13.78 -18.95 12.35
N GLU A 3 -13.53 -18.08 13.32
CA GLU A 3 -12.45 -17.08 13.23
C GLU A 3 -11.04 -17.69 13.24
N GLU A 4 -10.79 -18.78 13.97
CA GLU A 4 -9.49 -19.46 13.93
C GLU A 4 -9.27 -20.15 12.58
N ILE A 5 -10.31 -20.77 12.00
CA ILE A 5 -10.25 -21.34 10.64
C ILE A 5 -9.97 -20.23 9.62
N ARG A 6 -10.65 -19.08 9.73
CA ARG A 6 -10.43 -17.92 8.87
C ARG A 6 -9.01 -17.41 8.96
N LYS A 7 -8.48 -17.21 10.18
CA LYS A 7 -7.08 -16.79 10.40
C LYS A 7 -6.10 -17.79 9.82
N PHE A 8 -6.36 -19.09 9.97
CA PHE A 8 -5.54 -20.16 9.40
C PHE A 8 -5.51 -20.07 7.87
N ILE A 9 -6.68 -19.99 7.22
CA ILE A 9 -6.77 -19.88 5.75
C ILE A 9 -6.04 -18.63 5.26
N LEU A 10 -6.31 -17.47 5.87
CA LEU A 10 -5.68 -16.22 5.45
C LEU A 10 -4.15 -16.26 5.60
N SER A 11 -3.64 -16.71 6.75
CA SER A 11 -2.21 -16.66 7.05
C SER A 11 -1.39 -17.81 6.47
N LYS A 12 -1.92 -19.03 6.45
CA LYS A 12 -1.19 -20.24 6.04
C LYS A 12 -1.41 -20.62 4.58
N ILE A 13 -2.61 -20.36 4.04
CA ILE A 13 -2.94 -20.70 2.65
C ILE A 13 -2.72 -19.49 1.75
N LEU A 14 -3.32 -18.35 2.09
CA LEU A 14 -3.26 -17.14 1.26
C LEU A 14 -2.04 -16.24 1.54
N LYS A 15 -1.21 -16.58 2.53
CA LYS A 15 -0.03 -15.80 2.96
C LYS A 15 -0.32 -14.31 3.19
N LYS A 16 -1.49 -14.04 3.77
CA LYS A 16 -1.92 -12.70 4.19
C LYS A 16 -1.63 -12.55 5.68
N TYR A 17 -0.97 -11.48 6.09
CA TYR A 17 -0.50 -11.30 7.47
C TYR A 17 -1.26 -10.23 8.25
N TYR A 18 -1.96 -9.33 7.56
CA TYR A 18 -2.64 -8.18 8.16
C TYR A 18 -4.08 -8.02 7.68
N TYR A 19 -4.96 -7.65 8.60
CA TYR A 19 -6.27 -7.10 8.31
C TYR A 19 -6.14 -5.61 8.02
N ARG A 20 -6.72 -5.16 6.90
CA ARG A 20 -6.93 -3.74 6.65
C ARG A 20 -8.19 -3.29 7.39
N THR A 21 -8.03 -2.45 8.40
CA THR A 21 -9.13 -1.88 9.20
C THR A 21 -9.16 -0.35 9.04
N GLY A 22 -10.24 0.28 9.52
CA GLY A 22 -10.44 1.72 9.41
C GLY A 22 -10.94 2.19 8.04
N LYS A 23 -10.85 3.50 7.79
CA LYS A 23 -11.35 4.13 6.56
C LYS A 23 -10.53 5.35 6.15
N CYS A 24 -10.54 5.71 4.88
CA CYS A 24 -9.90 6.93 4.40
C CYS A 24 -10.52 8.16 5.09
N LYS A 25 -9.65 9.04 5.62
CA LYS A 25 -10.03 10.34 6.20
C LYS A 25 -9.79 11.53 5.24
N GLY A 26 -9.30 11.26 4.03
CA GLY A 26 -8.95 12.30 3.08
C GLY A 26 -7.70 13.11 3.46
N CYS A 27 -6.73 12.51 4.17
CA CYS A 27 -5.52 13.20 4.59
C CYS A 27 -4.50 13.50 3.48
N GLY A 28 -4.70 12.97 2.26
CA GLY A 28 -3.86 13.27 1.10
C GLY A 28 -2.49 12.59 1.07
N GLN A 29 -2.01 12.03 2.17
CA GLN A 29 -0.64 11.53 2.31
C GLN A 29 -0.28 10.43 1.29
N CYS A 30 -1.21 9.53 1.01
CA CYS A 30 -1.03 8.47 0.00
C CYS A 30 -0.88 9.00 -1.44
N CYS A 31 -1.06 10.31 -1.67
CA CYS A 31 -0.91 10.97 -2.95
C CYS A 31 0.41 11.74 -3.12
N THR A 32 1.22 11.94 -2.06
CA THR A 32 2.34 12.91 -2.05
C THR A 32 3.73 12.31 -2.34
N HIS A 33 3.96 11.03 -2.06
CA HIS A 33 5.25 10.34 -2.29
C HIS A 33 4.96 8.87 -2.58
N ILE A 34 4.79 8.54 -3.87
CA ILE A 34 4.35 7.23 -4.32
C ILE A 34 5.52 6.52 -4.99
N TYR A 35 5.83 5.31 -4.56
CA TYR A 35 6.60 4.34 -5.35
C TYR A 35 5.64 3.40 -6.04
N VAL A 36 5.84 3.18 -7.34
CA VAL A 36 5.00 2.26 -8.10
C VAL A 36 5.77 0.97 -8.35
N LYS A 37 5.28 -0.12 -7.75
CA LYS A 37 5.72 -1.48 -8.07
C LYS A 37 4.94 -1.99 -9.28
N HIS A 38 5.62 -2.15 -10.40
CA HIS A 38 5.08 -2.74 -11.61
C HIS A 38 5.59 -4.19 -11.71
N PHE A 39 4.67 -5.16 -11.67
CA PHE A 39 4.98 -6.59 -11.56
C PHE A 39 5.96 -6.92 -10.42
N LYS A 40 7.24 -7.17 -10.73
CA LYS A 40 8.26 -7.64 -9.80
C LYS A 40 9.26 -6.56 -9.38
N HIS A 41 9.24 -5.37 -9.98
CA HIS A 41 10.18 -4.29 -9.70
C HIS A 41 9.47 -2.96 -9.40
N VAL A 42 10.20 -2.06 -8.76
CA VAL A 42 9.80 -0.65 -8.64
C VAL A 42 10.20 0.07 -9.92
N LEU A 43 9.36 0.95 -10.44
CA LEU A 43 9.70 1.73 -11.64
C LEU A 43 10.92 2.61 -11.37
N LYS A 44 11.96 2.48 -12.20
CA LYS A 44 13.21 3.26 -12.13
C LYS A 44 13.50 4.08 -13.38
N ASP A 45 12.86 3.74 -14.49
CA ASP A 45 13.10 4.32 -15.80
C ASP A 45 11.90 5.18 -16.24
N GLU A 46 12.19 6.39 -16.67
CA GLU A 46 11.15 7.35 -17.07
C GLU A 46 10.49 6.93 -18.38
N LYS A 47 11.24 6.32 -19.31
CA LYS A 47 10.69 5.82 -20.58
C LYS A 47 9.73 4.66 -20.37
N GLU A 48 10.03 3.76 -19.42
CA GLU A 48 9.09 2.72 -18.97
C GLU A 48 7.80 3.37 -18.43
N PHE A 49 7.92 4.39 -17.58
CA PHE A 49 6.76 5.10 -17.05
C PHE A 49 5.93 5.78 -18.16
N GLU A 50 6.56 6.49 -19.09
CA GLU A 50 5.88 7.11 -20.24
C GLU A 50 5.07 6.07 -21.03
N ARG A 51 5.66 4.91 -21.34
CA ARG A 51 4.96 3.81 -22.02
C ARG A 51 3.73 3.33 -21.22
N LEU A 52 3.86 3.22 -19.90
CA LEU A 52 2.76 2.80 -19.02
C LEU A 52 1.62 3.83 -18.96
N GLN A 53 1.90 5.11 -19.17
CA GLN A 53 0.86 6.15 -19.24
C GLN A 53 -0.08 5.98 -20.44
N TYR A 54 0.40 5.40 -21.55
CA TYR A 54 -0.44 5.06 -22.70
C TYR A 54 -1.28 3.79 -22.47
N LEU A 55 -0.82 2.87 -21.62
CA LEU A 55 -1.46 1.57 -21.41
C LEU A 55 -2.50 1.59 -20.29
N HIS A 56 -2.28 2.35 -19.21
CA HIS A 56 -3.23 2.40 -18.10
C HIS A 56 -3.45 3.80 -17.55
N LYS A 57 -4.73 4.20 -17.49
CA LYS A 57 -5.22 5.50 -16.99
C LYS A 57 -4.71 5.88 -15.59
N PHE A 58 -4.34 4.91 -14.76
CA PHE A 58 -3.76 5.18 -13.44
C PHE A 58 -2.45 5.97 -13.54
N TYR A 59 -1.53 5.58 -14.43
CA TYR A 59 -0.22 6.22 -14.56
C TYR A 59 -0.34 7.64 -15.14
N SER A 60 -1.37 7.91 -15.95
CA SER A 60 -1.66 9.26 -16.43
C SER A 60 -2.03 10.24 -15.29
N GLY A 61 -2.44 9.71 -14.13
CA GLY A 61 -2.72 10.49 -12.92
C GLY A 61 -1.51 10.71 -12.01
N LEU A 62 -0.31 10.38 -12.47
CA LEU A 62 0.95 10.51 -11.72
C LEU A 62 1.91 11.45 -12.46
N LYS A 63 2.68 12.22 -11.69
CA LYS A 63 3.83 12.99 -12.18
C LYS A 63 5.08 12.59 -11.39
N ILE A 64 6.22 12.54 -12.05
CA ILE A 64 7.51 12.31 -11.39
C ILE A 64 7.89 13.57 -10.61
N ILE A 65 8.28 13.40 -9.35
CA ILE A 65 8.76 14.49 -8.48
C ILE A 65 10.22 14.28 -8.04
N GLY A 66 10.79 13.11 -8.30
CA GLY A 66 12.17 12.79 -7.96
C GLY A 66 12.52 11.34 -8.27
N LYS A 67 13.75 10.96 -7.92
CA LYS A 67 14.28 9.61 -8.08
C LYS A 67 15.32 9.35 -7.00
N ASP A 68 15.31 8.13 -6.46
CA ASP A 68 16.30 7.64 -5.50
C ASP A 68 16.76 6.20 -5.85
N ASP A 69 17.48 5.56 -4.93
CA ASP A 69 18.00 4.20 -5.08
C ASP A 69 16.88 3.15 -5.23
N LEU A 70 15.70 3.39 -4.64
CA LEU A 70 14.53 2.54 -4.76
C LEU A 70 13.86 2.71 -6.11
N GLY A 71 13.74 3.94 -6.61
CA GLY A 71 13.27 4.25 -7.95
C GLY A 71 12.66 5.63 -8.12
N LEU A 72 11.75 5.75 -9.09
CA LEU A 72 11.02 6.98 -9.36
C LEU A 72 10.01 7.26 -8.24
N ILE A 73 9.98 8.51 -7.82
CA ILE A 73 9.07 9.04 -6.81
C ILE A 73 8.00 9.84 -7.54
N PHE A 74 6.73 9.51 -7.28
CA PHE A 74 5.60 10.13 -7.95
C PHE A 74 4.70 10.91 -6.97
N GLU A 75 4.06 11.95 -7.48
CA GLU A 75 2.92 12.60 -6.85
C GLU A 75 1.67 12.41 -7.73
N CYS A 76 0.51 12.22 -7.09
CA CYS A 76 -0.74 12.13 -7.84
C CYS A 76 -1.25 13.51 -8.25
N THR A 77 -1.53 13.70 -9.54
CA THR A 77 -2.06 14.95 -10.10
C THR A 77 -3.50 15.26 -9.64
N ASN A 78 -4.18 14.27 -9.06
CA ASN A 78 -5.50 14.43 -8.45
C ASN A 78 -5.46 14.89 -6.99
N LEU A 79 -4.27 15.09 -6.40
CA LEU A 79 -4.14 15.76 -5.12
C LEU A 79 -4.46 17.24 -5.29
N ASP A 80 -5.38 17.74 -4.47
CA ASP A 80 -5.69 19.15 -4.38
C ASP A 80 -4.58 19.86 -3.56
N PRO A 81 -3.92 20.89 -4.11
CA PRO A 81 -2.75 21.50 -3.46
C PRO A 81 -3.11 22.28 -2.19
N GLU A 82 -4.34 22.80 -2.10
CA GLU A 82 -4.80 23.64 -0.99
C GLU A 82 -5.41 22.77 0.12
N THR A 83 -6.43 21.98 -0.21
CA THR A 83 -7.17 21.17 0.74
C THR A 83 -6.47 19.86 1.10
N LYS A 84 -5.45 19.46 0.32
CA LYS A 84 -4.77 18.16 0.38
C LYS A 84 -5.71 16.95 0.18
N LYS A 85 -6.92 17.16 -0.32
CA LYS A 85 -7.88 16.08 -0.59
C LYS A 85 -7.73 15.54 -2.01
N CYS A 86 -8.19 14.31 -2.22
CA CYS A 86 -8.22 13.73 -3.56
C CYS A 86 -9.44 14.26 -4.34
N LYS A 87 -9.20 14.97 -5.43
CA LYS A 87 -10.26 15.58 -6.29
C LYS A 87 -11.22 14.54 -6.88
N ILE A 88 -10.72 13.34 -7.16
CA ILE A 88 -11.50 12.24 -7.74
C ILE A 88 -11.82 11.15 -6.72
N HIS A 89 -11.91 11.47 -5.42
CA HIS A 89 -12.00 10.44 -4.37
C HIS A 89 -13.10 9.41 -4.66
N PHE A 90 -14.28 9.83 -5.08
CA PHE A 90 -15.39 8.93 -5.43
C PHE A 90 -15.06 8.01 -6.62
N TRP A 91 -14.40 8.55 -7.66
CA TRP A 91 -14.02 7.86 -8.89
C TRP A 91 -12.62 7.24 -8.86
N ARG A 92 -11.97 7.23 -7.68
CA ARG A 92 -10.58 6.79 -7.54
C ARG A 92 -10.39 5.35 -8.06
N PRO A 93 -9.25 5.06 -8.71
CA PRO A 93 -9.00 3.77 -9.33
C PRO A 93 -8.88 2.65 -8.28
N GLY A 94 -8.99 1.39 -8.73
CA GLY A 94 -9.01 0.21 -7.86
C GLY A 94 -7.80 0.11 -6.93
N ILE A 95 -6.61 0.52 -7.39
CA ILE A 95 -5.40 0.55 -6.55
C ILE A 95 -5.56 1.50 -5.35
N CYS A 96 -6.10 2.71 -5.56
CA CYS A 96 -6.41 3.66 -4.50
C CYS A 96 -7.51 3.17 -3.55
N ARG A 97 -8.45 2.35 -4.04
CA ARG A 97 -9.50 1.74 -3.19
C ARG A 97 -8.95 0.63 -2.30
N ARG A 98 -7.92 -0.08 -2.74
CA ARG A 98 -7.26 -1.16 -2.00
C ARG A 98 -6.18 -0.67 -1.04
N TYR A 99 -5.70 0.57 -1.18
CA TYR A 99 -4.76 1.17 -0.25
C TYR A 99 -5.27 1.13 1.21
N PRO A 100 -4.39 0.87 2.21
CA PRO A 100 -3.03 0.36 2.05
C PRO A 100 -3.01 -1.16 1.79
N GLN A 101 -1.94 -1.63 1.12
CA GLN A 101 -1.67 -3.05 0.92
C GLN A 101 -0.44 -3.47 1.75
N GLU A 102 -0.29 -4.77 2.03
CA GLU A 102 0.80 -5.29 2.87
C GLU A 102 2.19 -5.02 2.27
N GLU A 103 2.28 -4.99 0.94
CA GLU A 103 3.52 -4.71 0.20
C GLU A 103 4.10 -3.34 0.54
N LEU A 104 3.28 -2.39 1.00
CA LEU A 104 3.74 -1.09 1.49
C LEU A 104 4.77 -1.26 2.61
N PHE A 105 4.53 -2.18 3.55
CA PHE A 105 5.41 -2.41 4.69
C PHE A 105 6.64 -3.22 4.31
N SER A 106 6.50 -4.15 3.37
CA SER A 106 7.64 -4.89 2.82
C SER A 106 8.65 -3.98 2.10
N MET A 107 8.21 -2.80 1.65
CA MET A 107 9.06 -1.77 1.06
C MET A 107 9.60 -0.75 2.09
N GLY A 108 9.38 -0.98 3.40
CA GLY A 108 9.76 -0.03 4.45
C GLY A 108 8.84 1.18 4.58
N GLY A 109 7.72 1.20 3.85
CA GLY A 109 6.72 2.26 3.94
C GLY A 109 5.91 2.20 5.23
N ALA A 110 5.52 3.37 5.73
CA ALA A 110 4.65 3.52 6.89
C ALA A 110 3.39 4.30 6.54
N LEU A 111 2.31 4.08 7.30
CA LEU A 111 1.14 4.94 7.23
C LEU A 111 1.41 6.19 8.06
N SER A 112 1.08 7.37 7.52
CA SER A 112 1.08 8.61 8.30
C SER A 112 0.15 8.50 9.51
N ASP A 113 0.50 9.15 10.60
CA ASP A 113 -0.33 9.25 11.82
C ASP A 113 -1.73 9.84 11.56
N THR A 114 -1.85 10.63 10.50
CA THR A 114 -3.13 11.21 10.06
C THR A 114 -3.99 10.27 9.21
N CYS A 115 -3.45 9.11 8.82
CA CYS A 115 -4.18 8.11 8.05
C CYS A 115 -5.26 7.45 8.91
N GLY A 116 -6.45 7.28 8.33
CA GLY A 116 -7.55 6.58 9.02
C GLY A 116 -7.56 5.06 8.85
N TYR A 117 -6.67 4.51 8.02
CA TYR A 117 -6.49 3.07 7.87
C TYR A 117 -5.47 2.54 8.88
N LYS A 118 -5.65 1.28 9.28
CA LYS A 118 -4.69 0.52 10.07
C LYS A 118 -4.50 -0.86 9.46
N MET A 119 -3.37 -1.47 9.78
CA MET A 119 -3.00 -2.81 9.34
C MET A 119 -2.73 -3.65 10.58
N GLU A 120 -3.73 -4.43 10.97
CA GLU A 120 -3.73 -5.19 12.23
C GLU A 120 -3.28 -6.62 11.97
N PRO A 121 -2.31 -7.16 12.74
CA PRO A 121 -1.79 -8.50 12.50
C PRO A 121 -2.88 -9.55 12.68
N ILE A 122 -3.04 -10.44 11.69
CA ILE A 122 -4.00 -11.55 11.72
C ILE A 122 -3.68 -12.52 12.86
N ILE A 123 -2.38 -12.79 13.04
CA ILE A 123 -1.84 -13.53 14.18
C ILE A 123 -1.04 -12.55 15.03
N PRO A 124 -1.42 -12.31 16.30
CA PRO A 124 -0.68 -11.40 17.18
C PRO A 124 0.77 -11.85 17.35
N PHE A 125 1.69 -10.89 17.38
CA PHE A 125 3.13 -11.16 17.53
C PHE A 125 3.44 -12.05 18.74
N LYS A 126 2.78 -11.83 19.89
CA LYS A 126 2.95 -12.65 21.11
C LYS A 126 2.71 -14.15 20.86
N LYS A 127 1.73 -14.50 20.02
CA LYS A 127 1.43 -15.90 19.65
C LYS A 127 2.52 -16.47 18.74
N VAL A 128 2.96 -15.69 17.76
CA VAL A 128 4.07 -16.07 16.87
C VAL A 128 5.35 -16.33 17.66
N LEU A 129 5.67 -15.45 18.62
CA LEU A 129 6.83 -15.57 19.49
C LEU A 129 6.74 -16.85 20.33
N SER A 130 5.64 -17.07 21.04
CA SER A 130 5.47 -18.26 21.89
C SER A 130 5.53 -19.57 21.10
N ASP A 131 4.99 -19.60 19.89
CA ASP A 131 5.01 -20.78 19.03
C ASP A 131 6.41 -21.06 18.49
N THR A 132 7.22 -20.01 18.29
CA THR A 132 8.60 -20.12 17.83
C THR A 132 9.51 -20.64 18.95
N GLU A 133 9.38 -20.09 20.16
CA GLU A 133 10.16 -20.53 21.34
C GLU A 133 9.93 -22.00 21.69
N LYS A 134 8.69 -22.49 21.55
CA LYS A 134 8.35 -23.90 21.78
C LYS A 134 8.97 -24.87 20.78
N LYS A 135 9.34 -24.41 19.58
CA LYS A 135 9.97 -25.26 18.55
C LYS A 135 11.48 -25.37 18.69
N ILE A 136 12.08 -24.43 19.40
CA ILE A 136 13.53 -24.37 19.63
C ILE A 136 13.92 -25.23 20.85
N LYS A 137 12.96 -25.47 21.76
CA LYS A 137 13.07 -26.45 22.84
C LYS A 137 12.74 -27.86 22.35
#